data_AF-A0A0T5ZNR1-F1
#
_entry.id   AF-A0A0T5ZNR1-F1
#
_cell.length_a   1.000
_cell.length_b   1.000
_cell.length_c   1.000
_cell.angle_alpha   90.00
_cell.angle_beta   90.00
_cell.angle_gamma   90.00
#
_symmetry.space_group_name_H-M   'P 1'
#
loop_
_entity.id
_entity.type
_entity.pdbx_description
1 polymer ?
#
loop_
_entity_poly.entity_id
_entity_poly.type
_entity_poly.pdbx_seq_one_letter_code
_entity_poly.pdbx_strand_id
1 'polypeptide(L)'
;MIAGRNGRAEAVPAGSGAEALNELFWRSEILQALYWMRGEGIAADVDASQLARFLAAEPAMVAVQLERLAAGGLVVAADRSPRRFLLTERGSEEGARSFDDEFASMTRAGHGECGPGCWCQDPRHHADACPNRPEAARGA
;
A
#
# COMPACT_ATOMS: atom_id res chain seq x y z
N MET A 1 41.89 29.74 -24.73
CA MET A 1 40.85 28.70 -24.52
C MET A 1 40.34 28.82 -23.09
N ILE A 2 39.11 29.29 -22.86
CA ILE A 2 38.06 28.67 -21.99
C ILE A 2 36.74 29.33 -22.43
N ALA A 3 35.86 28.59 -23.09
CA ALA A 3 34.53 29.07 -23.47
C ALA A 3 33.59 28.93 -22.26
N GLY A 4 33.02 30.05 -21.80
CA GLY A 4 32.00 30.07 -20.76
C GLY A 4 30.70 29.47 -21.28
N ARG A 5 30.35 28.29 -20.78
CA ARG A 5 29.09 27.60 -21.11
C ARG A 5 27.96 28.28 -20.35
N ASN A 6 27.15 29.08 -21.06
CA ASN A 6 25.85 29.56 -20.61
C ASN A 6 24.94 28.37 -20.29
N GLY A 7 24.87 27.98 -19.02
CA GLY A 7 23.88 27.04 -18.50
C GLY A 7 22.70 27.81 -17.95
N ARG A 8 21.73 28.17 -18.79
CA ARG A 8 20.38 28.48 -18.28
C ARG A 8 19.81 27.16 -17.78
N ALA A 9 19.72 27.00 -16.47
CA ALA A 9 18.91 25.94 -15.87
C ALA A 9 17.46 26.23 -16.25
N GLU A 10 16.92 25.42 -17.16
CA GLU A 10 15.50 25.46 -17.50
C GLU A 10 14.75 24.92 -16.27
N ALA A 11 14.02 25.80 -15.60
CA ALA A 11 13.19 25.43 -14.47
C ALA A 11 12.01 24.61 -15.00
N VAL A 12 12.02 23.30 -14.74
CA VAL A 12 10.83 22.47 -14.87
C VAL A 12 9.81 23.04 -13.88
N PRO A 13 8.62 23.50 -14.31
CA PRO A 13 7.63 24.01 -13.38
C PRO A 13 7.18 22.84 -12.49
N ALA A 14 7.66 22.83 -11.25
CA ALA A 14 7.14 21.93 -10.24
C ALA A 14 5.69 22.33 -9.99
N GLY A 15 4.77 21.35 -10.03
CA GLY A 15 3.42 21.54 -9.53
C GLY A 15 3.48 22.11 -8.11
N SER A 16 2.42 22.81 -7.72
CA SER A 16 2.28 23.31 -6.35
C SER A 16 2.46 22.17 -5.35
N GLY A 17 2.88 22.49 -4.12
CA GLY A 17 2.97 21.48 -3.06
C GLY A 17 1.66 20.72 -2.84
N ALA A 18 0.50 21.37 -3.07
CA ALA A 18 -0.81 20.74 -3.01
C ALA A 18 -1.00 19.67 -4.10
N GLU A 19 -0.52 19.90 -5.33
CA GLU A 19 -0.59 18.92 -6.41
C GLU A 19 0.30 17.71 -6.12
N ALA A 20 1.52 17.95 -5.59
CA ALA A 20 2.43 16.87 -5.20
C ALA A 20 1.83 16.01 -4.06
N LEU A 21 1.22 16.63 -3.06
CA LEU A 21 0.54 15.90 -1.98
C LEU A 21 -0.65 15.10 -2.50
N ASN A 22 -1.45 15.67 -3.40
CA ASN A 22 -2.56 14.96 -4.02
C ASN A 22 -2.10 13.77 -4.87
N GLU A 23 -0.97 13.89 -5.57
CA GLU A 23 -0.37 12.77 -6.30
C GLU A 23 0.09 11.65 -5.35
N LEU A 24 0.77 11.99 -4.26
CA LEU A 24 1.21 11.02 -3.24
C LEU A 24 0.03 10.32 -2.58
N PHE A 25 -1.04 11.07 -2.27
CA PHE A 25 -2.29 10.52 -1.73
C PHE A 25 -2.87 9.48 -2.68
N TRP A 26 -3.19 9.84 -3.92
CA TRP A 26 -3.84 8.92 -4.85
C TRP A 26 -2.99 7.71 -5.23
N ARG A 27 -1.67 7.90 -5.34
CA ARG A 27 -0.75 6.78 -5.54
C ARG A 27 -0.84 5.79 -4.38
N SER A 28 -0.82 6.28 -3.14
CA SER A 28 -0.87 5.43 -1.95
C SER A 28 -2.22 4.71 -1.85
N GLU A 29 -3.34 5.44 -1.92
CA GLU A 29 -4.69 4.87 -1.83
C GLU A 29 -4.93 3.76 -2.85
N ILE A 30 -4.57 3.99 -4.12
CA ILE A 30 -4.77 3.01 -5.19
C ILE A 30 -3.89 1.79 -4.99
N LEU A 31 -2.60 1.97 -4.69
CA LEU A 31 -1.69 0.83 -4.54
C LEU A 31 -2.01 -0.01 -3.30
N GLN A 32 -2.39 0.61 -2.19
CA GLN A 32 -2.85 -0.08 -0.98
C GLN A 32 -4.12 -0.89 -1.25
N ALA A 33 -5.13 -0.29 -1.89
CA ALA A 33 -6.36 -0.99 -2.24
C ALA A 33 -6.11 -2.17 -3.17
N LEU A 34 -5.31 -2.00 -4.23
CA LEU A 34 -4.96 -3.08 -5.15
C LEU A 34 -4.16 -4.19 -4.45
N TYR A 35 -3.23 -3.83 -3.58
CA TYR A 35 -2.41 -4.78 -2.81
C TYR A 35 -3.30 -5.63 -1.91
N TRP A 36 -4.17 -4.98 -1.14
CA TRP A 36 -5.09 -5.62 -0.22
C TRP A 36 -6.11 -6.50 -0.96
N MET A 37 -6.77 -5.99 -2.00
CA MET A 37 -7.74 -6.75 -2.80
C MET A 37 -7.13 -8.01 -3.43
N ARG A 38 -5.85 -7.95 -3.84
CA ARG A 38 -5.14 -9.12 -4.35
C ARG A 38 -4.80 -10.11 -3.23
N GLY A 39 -4.33 -9.62 -2.09
CA GLY A 39 -4.00 -10.44 -0.92
C GLY A 39 -5.19 -11.23 -0.38
N GLU A 40 -6.36 -10.60 -0.34
CA GLU A 40 -7.63 -11.22 0.08
C GLU A 40 -8.31 -12.06 -1.02
N GLY A 41 -7.72 -12.16 -2.21
CA GLY A 41 -8.32 -12.88 -3.34
C GLY A 41 -9.61 -12.25 -3.90
N ILE A 42 -9.90 -10.99 -3.57
CA ILE A 42 -11.08 -10.25 -4.03
C ILE A 42 -10.97 -9.95 -5.53
N ALA A 43 -9.78 -9.54 -5.98
CA ALA A 43 -9.54 -9.26 -7.39
C ALA A 43 -8.04 -9.38 -7.73
N ALA A 44 -7.72 -10.07 -8.82
CA ALA A 44 -6.37 -10.08 -9.39
C ALA A 44 -6.10 -8.85 -10.27
N ASP A 45 -7.16 -8.27 -10.84
CA ASP A 45 -7.14 -7.06 -11.65
C ASP A 45 -8.45 -6.29 -11.49
N VAL A 46 -8.46 -4.98 -11.77
CA VAL A 46 -9.65 -4.12 -11.63
C VAL A 46 -9.80 -3.17 -12.81
N ASP A 47 -11.03 -2.76 -13.10
CA ASP A 47 -11.29 -1.53 -13.86
C ASP A 47 -11.47 -0.34 -12.92
N ALA A 48 -11.47 0.87 -13.49
CA ALA A 48 -11.60 2.10 -12.72
C ALA A 48 -12.91 2.20 -11.92
N SER A 49 -14.02 1.71 -12.46
CA SER A 49 -15.32 1.74 -11.78
C SER A 49 -15.37 0.79 -10.59
N GLN A 50 -14.79 -0.41 -10.73
CA GLN A 50 -14.65 -1.36 -9.63
C GLN A 50 -13.83 -0.76 -8.50
N LEU A 51 -12.66 -0.19 -8.81
CA LEU A 51 -11.77 0.39 -7.81
C LEU A 51 -12.38 1.65 -7.16
N ALA A 52 -13.06 2.49 -7.94
CA ALA A 52 -13.71 3.70 -7.44
C ALA A 52 -14.79 3.41 -6.39
N ARG A 53 -15.56 2.31 -6.56
CA ARG A 53 -16.51 1.87 -5.52
C ARG A 53 -15.82 1.47 -4.22
N PHE A 54 -14.65 0.85 -4.33
CA PHE A 54 -13.86 0.44 -3.18
C PHE A 54 -13.28 1.66 -2.44
N LEU A 55 -12.81 2.66 -3.19
CA LEU A 55 -12.23 3.90 -2.66
C LEU A 55 -13.26 4.99 -2.31
N ALA A 56 -14.56 4.73 -2.52
CA ALA A 56 -15.62 5.74 -2.45
C ALA A 56 -15.29 7.03 -3.24
N ALA A 57 -14.73 6.86 -4.44
CA ALA A 57 -14.20 7.93 -5.28
C ALA A 57 -14.94 8.04 -6.63
N GLU A 58 -14.64 9.09 -7.39
CA GLU A 58 -15.20 9.31 -8.73
C GLU A 58 -14.47 8.43 -9.78
N PRO A 59 -15.18 7.64 -10.62
CA PRO A 59 -14.54 6.71 -11.56
C PRO A 59 -13.62 7.34 -12.59
N ALA A 60 -13.94 8.50 -13.15
CA ALA A 60 -13.08 9.14 -14.16
C ALA A 60 -11.75 9.63 -13.55
N MET A 61 -11.78 10.15 -12.33
CA MET A 61 -10.58 10.50 -11.57
C MET A 61 -9.73 9.26 -11.30
N VAL A 62 -10.33 8.15 -10.82
CA VAL A 62 -9.59 6.89 -10.61
C VAL A 62 -8.97 6.38 -11.91
N ALA A 63 -9.68 6.48 -13.03
CA ALA A 63 -9.15 6.11 -14.35
C ALA A 63 -7.91 6.93 -14.72
N VAL A 64 -7.94 8.25 -14.52
CA VAL A 64 -6.78 9.13 -14.76
C VAL A 64 -5.58 8.74 -13.89
N GLN A 65 -5.80 8.43 -12.61
CA GLN A 65 -4.71 8.03 -11.72
C GLN A 65 -4.14 6.66 -12.09
N LEU A 66 -4.98 5.69 -12.48
CA LEU A 66 -4.53 4.37 -12.94
C LEU A 66 -3.65 4.48 -14.19
N GLU A 67 -4.00 5.35 -15.14
CA GLU A 67 -3.17 5.58 -16.33
C GLU A 67 -1.83 6.26 -15.98
N ARG A 68 -1.82 7.18 -15.00
CA ARG A 68 -0.56 7.78 -14.49
C ARG A 68 0.33 6.73 -13.81
N LEU A 69 -0.26 5.86 -13.00
CA LEU A 69 0.46 4.75 -12.37
C LEU A 69 0.97 3.74 -13.39
N ALA A 70 0.23 3.52 -14.48
CA ALA A 70 0.66 2.68 -15.59
C ALA A 70 1.87 3.30 -16.31
N ALA A 71 1.82 4.60 -16.60
CA ALA A 71 2.95 5.34 -17.16
C ALA A 71 4.17 5.33 -16.21
N GLY A 72 3.94 5.34 -14.90
CA GLY A 72 4.98 5.24 -13.87
C GLY A 72 5.51 3.81 -13.61
N GLY A 73 4.96 2.79 -14.29
CA GLY A 73 5.37 1.39 -14.16
C GLY A 73 5.01 0.75 -12.82
N LEU A 74 3.97 1.23 -12.15
CA LEU A 74 3.46 0.67 -10.89
C LEU A 74 2.30 -0.31 -11.14
N VAL A 75 1.53 -0.08 -12.20
CA VAL A 75 0.53 -1.03 -12.69
C VAL A 75 0.77 -1.33 -14.18
N VAL A 76 0.23 -2.45 -14.65
CA VAL A 76 0.14 -2.77 -16.08
C VAL A 76 -1.30 -2.66 -16.51
N ALA A 77 -1.56 -1.92 -17.58
CA ALA A 77 -2.86 -1.88 -18.22
C ALA A 77 -2.98 -3.06 -19.20
N ALA A 78 -4.04 -3.85 -19.05
CA ALA A 78 -4.42 -4.87 -20.02
C ALA A 78 -5.34 -4.25 -21.08
N ASP A 79 -5.09 -4.59 -22.34
CA ASP A 79 -5.92 -4.20 -23.49
C ASP A 79 -7.24 -4.99 -23.52
N ARG A 80 -8.11 -4.70 -22.56
CA ARG A 80 -9.48 -5.24 -22.45
C ARG A 80 -10.48 -4.09 -22.35
N SER A 81 -11.76 -4.39 -22.61
CA SER A 81 -12.87 -3.45 -22.41
C SER A 81 -13.84 -3.99 -21.35
N PRO A 82 -14.05 -3.27 -20.23
CA PRO A 82 -13.37 -2.04 -19.83
C PRO A 82 -11.86 -2.27 -19.59
N ARG A 83 -11.06 -1.19 -19.66
CA ARG A 83 -9.61 -1.22 -19.38
C ARG A 83 -9.37 -1.79 -17.98
N ARG A 84 -8.45 -2.74 -17.85
CA ARG A 84 -8.15 -3.42 -16.57
C ARG A 84 -6.70 -3.17 -16.18
N PHE A 85 -6.43 -3.08 -14.88
CA PHE A 85 -5.12 -2.78 -14.33
C PHE A 85 -4.69 -3.82 -13.33
N LEU A 86 -3.41 -4.19 -13.38
CA LEU A 86 -2.77 -5.18 -12.52
C LEU A 86 -1.57 -4.56 -11.83
N LEU A 87 -1.34 -4.91 -10.56
CA LEU A 87 -0.09 -4.53 -9.89
C LEU A 87 1.11 -5.17 -10.59
N THR A 88 2.13 -4.34 -10.82
CA THR A 88 3.50 -4.83 -11.06
C THR A 88 4.11 -5.34 -9.76
N GLU A 89 5.28 -5.98 -9.82
CA GLU A 89 6.07 -6.30 -8.63
C GLU A 89 6.41 -5.03 -7.83
N ARG A 90 6.94 -4.00 -8.49
CA ARG A 90 7.25 -2.70 -7.87
C ARG A 90 6.03 -2.04 -7.25
N GLY A 91 4.88 -2.06 -7.93
CA GLY A 91 3.63 -1.53 -7.38
C GLY A 91 3.16 -2.33 -6.17
N SER A 92 3.43 -3.63 -6.15
CA SER A 92 3.11 -4.51 -5.01
C SER A 92 3.94 -4.17 -3.78
N GLU A 93 5.26 -3.99 -3.95
CA GLU A 93 6.16 -3.59 -2.87
C GLU A 93 5.77 -2.22 -2.29
N GLU A 94 5.47 -1.27 -3.17
CA GLU A 94 5.07 0.09 -2.77
C GLU A 94 3.71 0.09 -2.04
N GLY A 95 2.72 -0.64 -2.58
CA GLY A 95 1.42 -0.82 -1.95
C GLY A 95 1.54 -1.50 -0.58
N ALA A 96 2.33 -2.57 -0.48
CA ALA A 96 2.57 -3.26 0.78
C ALA A 96 3.24 -2.37 1.83
N ARG A 97 4.27 -1.62 1.45
CA ARG A 97 4.98 -0.71 2.37
C ARG A 97 4.04 0.36 2.92
N SER A 98 3.34 1.06 2.02
CA SER A 98 2.42 2.12 2.46
C SER A 98 1.21 1.57 3.24
N PHE A 99 0.76 0.35 2.95
CA PHE A 99 -0.25 -0.33 3.73
C PHE A 99 0.26 -0.67 5.14
N ASP A 100 1.49 -1.21 5.30
CA ASP A 100 2.06 -1.46 6.63
C ASP A 100 2.26 -0.15 7.40
N ASP A 101 2.72 0.93 6.76
CA ASP A 101 2.90 2.22 7.41
C ASP A 101 1.60 2.76 8.06
N GLU A 102 0.46 2.62 7.36
CA GLU A 102 -0.85 3.07 7.85
C GLU A 102 -1.53 2.07 8.81
N PHE A 103 -1.47 0.78 8.49
CA PHE A 103 -2.23 -0.28 9.18
C PHE A 103 -1.41 -1.14 10.14
N ALA A 104 -0.12 -0.88 10.32
CA ALA A 104 0.75 -1.62 11.25
C ALA A 104 0.17 -1.69 12.66
N SER A 105 -0.45 -0.60 13.14
CA SER A 105 -1.04 -0.55 14.48
C SER A 105 -2.31 -1.40 14.62
N MET A 106 -2.99 -1.70 13.51
CA MET A 106 -4.22 -2.49 13.48
C MET A 106 -3.98 -3.98 13.21
N THR A 107 -2.90 -4.30 12.51
CA THR A 107 -2.56 -5.67 12.08
C THR A 107 -1.51 -6.34 12.97
N ARG A 108 -0.71 -5.55 13.70
CA ARG A 108 0.17 -6.07 14.75
C ARG A 108 -0.63 -6.34 16.01
N ALA A 109 -0.23 -7.38 16.72
CA ALA A 109 -0.75 -7.67 18.05
C ALA A 109 -0.62 -6.40 18.93
N GLY A 110 -1.74 -5.98 19.54
CA GLY A 110 -1.76 -4.84 20.45
C GLY A 110 -0.82 -5.04 21.66
N HIS A 111 -0.60 -4.00 22.46
CA HIS A 111 0.14 -4.13 23.72
C HIS A 111 -0.58 -5.15 24.62
N GLY A 112 -0.04 -6.37 24.72
CA GLY A 112 -0.65 -7.46 25.49
C GLY A 112 -1.25 -8.59 24.63
N GLU A 113 -1.13 -8.54 23.30
CA GLU A 113 -1.55 -9.63 22.43
C GLU A 113 -0.34 -10.42 21.90
N CYS A 114 -0.50 -11.73 21.70
CA CYS A 114 0.53 -12.56 21.07
C CYS A 114 0.24 -12.69 19.58
N GLY A 115 1.16 -12.23 18.75
CA GLY A 115 1.14 -12.47 17.31
C GLY A 115 1.63 -13.88 16.93
N PRO A 116 1.59 -14.23 15.63
CA PRO A 116 2.15 -15.48 15.12
C PRO A 116 3.64 -15.63 15.50
N GLY A 117 4.01 -16.80 16.04
CA GLY A 117 5.38 -17.05 16.51
C GLY A 117 5.69 -16.57 17.93
N CYS A 118 4.68 -16.15 18.69
CA CYS A 118 4.86 -15.82 20.11
C CYS A 118 5.41 -17.03 20.89
N TRP A 119 6.48 -16.80 21.66
CA TRP A 119 7.13 -17.82 22.49
C TRP A 119 6.15 -18.58 23.39
N CYS A 120 5.16 -17.90 23.98
CA CYS A 120 4.19 -18.54 24.87
C CYS A 120 3.15 -19.43 24.15
N GLN A 121 3.13 -19.44 22.82
CA GLN A 121 2.32 -20.36 22.00
C GLN A 121 3.12 -21.60 21.57
N ASP A 122 4.43 -21.63 21.86
CA ASP A 122 5.27 -22.79 21.61
C ASP A 122 5.04 -23.87 22.70
N PRO A 123 4.68 -25.11 22.34
CA PRO A 123 4.47 -26.20 23.30
C PRO A 123 5.67 -26.47 24.23
N ARG A 124 6.89 -26.10 23.80
CA ARG A 124 8.13 -26.23 24.59
C ARG A 124 8.19 -25.28 25.78
N HIS A 125 7.33 -24.27 25.82
CA HIS A 125 7.36 -23.20 26.82
C HIS A 125 6.02 -23.06 27.57
N HIS A 126 5.16 -24.08 27.54
CA HIS A 126 3.83 -24.03 28.18
C HIS A 126 3.89 -23.86 29.71
N ALA A 127 5.03 -24.18 30.33
CA ALA A 127 5.24 -24.07 31.77
C ALA A 127 5.63 -22.65 32.20
N ASP A 128 6.01 -21.78 31.25
CA ASP A 128 6.36 -20.40 31.51
C ASP A 128 5.09 -19.53 31.60
N ALA A 129 5.10 -18.55 32.51
CA ALA A 129 3.99 -17.62 32.63
C ALA A 129 3.89 -16.76 31.36
N CYS A 130 2.77 -16.88 30.65
CA CYS A 130 2.47 -16.02 29.50
C CYS A 130 2.21 -14.58 30.01
N PRO A 131 3.00 -13.57 29.59
CA PRO A 131 2.80 -12.18 30.01
C PRO A 131 1.41 -11.62 29.66
N ASN A 132 0.77 -12.24 28.66
CA ASN A 132 -0.55 -11.86 28.14
C ASN A 132 -1.70 -12.70 28.74
N ARG A 133 -1.41 -13.64 29.65
CA ARG A 133 -2.40 -14.40 30.44
C ARG A 133 -2.05 -14.37 31.93
N PRO A 134 -2.16 -13.22 32.59
CA PRO A 134 -1.83 -13.08 34.02
C PRO A 134 -2.72 -13.95 34.93
N GLU A 135 -3.89 -14.40 34.46
CA GLU A 135 -4.85 -15.18 35.26
C GLU A 135 -4.57 -16.69 35.31
N ALA A 136 -3.65 -17.23 34.50
CA ALA A 136 -3.31 -18.66 34.54
C ALA A 136 -2.38 -19.04 35.72
N ALA A 137 -1.86 -18.07 36.47
CA ALA A 137 -0.95 -18.27 37.59
C ALA A 137 -1.65 -18.32 38.98
N ARG A 138 -2.99 -18.37 39.04
CA ARG A 138 -3.74 -18.54 40.30
C ARG A 138 -4.49 -19.86 40.30
N GLY A 139 -3.81 -20.95 40.64
CA GLY A 139 -4.45 -22.25 40.81
C GLY A 139 -3.51 -23.40 41.13
N ALA A 140 -2.82 -23.33 42.27
CA ALA A 140 -2.33 -24.48 43.02
C ALA A 140 -2.40 -24.17 44.52
#